data_AF-A0A965K886-F1
#
_entry.id   AF-A0A965K886-F1
#
_cell.length_a   1.000
_cell.length_b   1.000
_cell.length_c   1.000
_cell.angle_alpha   90.00
_cell.angle_beta   90.00
_cell.angle_gamma   90.00
#
_symmetry.space_group_name_H-M   'P 1'
#
loop_
_entity.id
_entity.type
_entity.pdbx_description
1 polymer ?
#
loop_
_entity_poly.entity_id
_entity_poly.type
_entity_poly.pdbx_seq_one_letter_code
_entity_poly.pdbx_strand_id
1 'polypeptide(L)'
;MYSENKNQESGDMVQLTKRQATLVSVAILFVCVFMFIIGYFVGKKSVLDEFAAKVSKESFADQVEYAFASQALHAMDDAVDSDYDDEASDQNSTDELTKLSSEETKSKSVEAKKDEVIQIEKAQEPVQVNQVQQERGIWYAKLIGFGSQKSASAFADRLQKKGVEVRIKTHMSKTASGKKRTWYQALTGEYTDKKEFDAVLDKIISLEHLKRNDIQIVQTDAIAA
;
A
#
# COMPACT_ATOMS: atom_id res chain seq x y z
N MET A 1 -80.11 14.72 48.45
CA MET A 1 -79.90 13.53 47.61
C MET A 1 -78.89 13.89 46.54
N TYR A 2 -77.63 13.52 46.76
CA TYR A 2 -76.54 13.70 45.80
C TYR A 2 -76.35 12.39 45.03
N SER A 3 -76.39 12.46 43.70
CA SER A 3 -75.92 11.38 42.84
C SER A 3 -74.83 11.96 41.94
N GLU A 4 -73.60 11.67 42.29
CA GLU A 4 -72.38 12.05 41.59
C GLU A 4 -72.09 10.99 40.51
N ASN A 5 -72.27 11.36 39.25
CA ASN A 5 -72.02 10.49 38.10
C ASN A 5 -70.53 10.59 37.72
N LYS A 6 -69.72 9.59 38.08
CA LYS A 6 -68.34 9.46 37.60
C LYS A 6 -68.34 8.70 36.29
N ASN A 7 -68.28 9.45 35.18
CA ASN A 7 -67.90 8.91 33.87
C ASN A 7 -66.41 8.55 33.92
N GLN A 8 -66.14 7.26 33.90
CA GLN A 8 -64.80 6.68 33.88
C GLN A 8 -64.42 6.49 32.40
N GLU A 9 -63.59 7.38 31.88
CA GLU A 9 -62.97 7.21 30.55
C GLU A 9 -62.03 6.00 30.59
N SER A 10 -62.47 4.91 29.96
CA SER A 10 -61.67 3.73 29.68
C SER A 10 -60.60 4.09 28.64
N GLY A 11 -59.46 4.60 29.09
CA GLY A 11 -58.26 4.65 28.25
C GLY A 11 -57.92 3.23 27.80
N ASP A 12 -57.95 2.97 26.50
CA ASP A 12 -57.58 1.71 25.88
C ASP A 12 -56.12 1.37 26.22
N MET A 13 -55.94 0.70 27.35
CA MET A 13 -54.66 0.21 27.81
C MET A 13 -54.34 -1.03 26.97
N VAL A 14 -53.59 -0.83 25.89
CA VAL A 14 -53.07 -1.91 25.04
C VAL A 14 -52.18 -2.81 25.89
N GLN A 15 -52.74 -3.90 26.43
CA GLN A 15 -52.00 -4.92 27.15
C GLN A 15 -51.22 -5.77 26.15
N LEU A 16 -50.06 -5.25 25.72
CA LEU A 16 -49.13 -6.01 24.90
C LEU A 16 -48.67 -7.25 25.66
N THR A 17 -48.83 -8.42 25.03
CA THR A 17 -48.29 -9.67 25.56
C THR A 17 -46.78 -9.55 25.68
N LYS A 18 -46.18 -10.00 26.79
CA LYS A 18 -44.74 -9.84 27.08
C LYS A 18 -43.82 -10.22 25.90
N ARG A 19 -44.22 -11.21 25.09
CA ARG A 19 -43.50 -11.64 23.87
C ARG A 19 -43.52 -10.62 22.73
N GLN A 20 -44.62 -9.88 22.57
CA GLN A 20 -44.73 -8.81 21.56
C GLN A 20 -43.90 -7.60 21.96
N ALA A 21 -43.89 -7.24 23.25
CA ALA A 21 -43.06 -6.15 23.76
C ALA A 21 -41.56 -6.40 23.53
N THR A 22 -41.08 -7.63 23.76
CA THR A 22 -39.67 -7.98 23.48
C THR A 22 -39.35 -7.93 21.99
N LEU A 23 -40.27 -8.36 21.13
CA LEU A 23 -40.07 -8.33 19.68
C LEU A 23 -39.98 -6.89 19.15
N VAL A 24 -40.88 -6.01 19.61
CA VAL A 24 -40.85 -4.59 19.28
C VAL A 24 -39.57 -3.93 19.78
N SER A 25 -39.14 -4.23 21.00
CA SER A 25 -37.88 -3.69 21.55
C SER A 25 -36.66 -4.10 20.72
N VAL A 26 -36.59 -5.36 20.27
CA VAL A 26 -35.48 -5.84 19.42
C VAL A 26 -35.53 -5.17 18.04
N ALA A 27 -36.73 -5.02 17.46
CA ALA A 27 -36.88 -4.34 16.17
C ALA A 27 -36.41 -2.87 16.22
N ILE A 28 -36.76 -2.14 17.29
CA ILE A 28 -36.29 -0.76 17.50
C ILE A 28 -34.76 -0.71 17.61
N LEU A 29 -34.16 -1.63 18.37
CA LEU A 29 -32.70 -1.70 18.53
C LEU A 29 -32.00 -1.93 17.18
N PHE A 30 -32.52 -2.84 16.36
CA PHE A 30 -32.02 -3.06 15.00
C PHE A 30 -32.09 -1.78 14.17
N VAL A 31 -33.21 -1.05 14.19
CA VAL A 31 -33.35 0.21 13.44
C VAL A 31 -32.31 1.25 13.88
N CYS A 32 -32.05 1.37 15.18
CA CYS A 32 -31.01 2.27 15.70
C CYS A 32 -29.60 1.89 15.17
N VAL A 33 -29.28 0.60 15.16
CA VAL A 33 -27.99 0.11 14.63
C VAL A 33 -27.88 0.35 13.13
N PHE A 34 -28.95 0.13 12.37
CA PHE A 34 -28.97 0.41 10.93
C PHE A 34 -28.78 1.91 10.63
N MET A 35 -29.43 2.81 11.38
CA MET A 35 -29.21 4.25 11.24
C MET A 35 -27.74 4.63 11.54
N PHE A 36 -27.13 4.02 12.55
CA PHE A 36 -25.73 4.25 12.87
C PHE A 36 -24.79 3.79 11.74
N ILE A 37 -25.03 2.60 11.18
CA ILE A 37 -24.23 2.07 10.06
C ILE A 37 -24.36 2.98 8.83
N ILE A 38 -25.58 3.34 8.45
CA ILE A 38 -25.81 4.22 7.30
C ILE A 38 -25.13 5.57 7.51
N GLY A 39 -25.31 6.19 8.69
CA GLY A 39 -24.66 7.46 9.03
C GLY A 39 -23.14 7.37 9.00
N TYR A 40 -22.56 6.28 9.53
CA TYR A 40 -21.11 6.04 9.51
C TYR A 40 -20.56 5.95 8.08
N PHE A 41 -21.24 5.21 7.19
CA PHE A 41 -20.81 5.08 5.80
C PHE A 41 -20.96 6.38 5.01
N VAL A 42 -22.04 7.13 5.24
CA VAL A 42 -22.23 8.46 4.62
C VAL A 42 -21.13 9.42 5.06
N GLY A 43 -20.80 9.46 6.36
CA GLY A 43 -19.71 10.27 6.88
C GLY A 43 -18.36 9.91 6.28
N LYS A 44 -18.04 8.61 6.20
CA LYS A 44 -16.78 8.15 5.58
C LYS A 44 -16.67 8.50 4.10
N LYS A 45 -17.76 8.41 3.34
CA LYS A 45 -17.78 8.80 1.93
C LYS A 45 -17.56 10.30 1.77
N SER A 46 -18.21 11.13 2.59
CA SER A 46 -18.03 12.59 2.53
C SER A 46 -16.58 13.01 2.74
N VAL A 47 -15.87 12.37 3.69
CA VAL A 47 -14.44 12.67 3.94
C VAL A 47 -13.55 12.21 2.79
N LEU A 48 -13.85 11.05 2.19
CA LEU A 48 -13.12 10.55 1.02
C LEU A 48 -13.32 11.43 -0.21
N ASP A 49 -14.55 11.89 -0.45
CA ASP A 49 -14.89 12.74 -1.58
C ASP A 49 -14.25 14.13 -1.43
N GLU A 50 -14.23 14.69 -0.21
CA GLU A 50 -13.55 15.95 0.09
C GLU A 50 -12.03 15.84 -0.07
N PHE A 51 -11.45 14.73 0.38
CA PHE A 51 -10.02 14.46 0.19
C PHE A 51 -9.67 14.26 -1.29
N ALA A 52 -10.47 13.50 -2.03
CA ALA A 52 -10.28 13.30 -3.46
C ALA A 52 -10.37 14.62 -4.24
N ALA A 53 -11.38 15.45 -3.93
CA ALA A 53 -11.54 16.76 -4.54
C ALA A 53 -10.36 17.69 -4.22
N LYS A 54 -9.86 17.68 -2.98
CA LYS A 54 -8.70 18.48 -2.58
C LYS A 54 -7.41 18.03 -3.28
N VAL A 55 -7.14 16.73 -3.34
CA VAL A 55 -5.97 16.17 -4.04
C VAL A 55 -6.03 16.46 -5.53
N SER A 56 -7.18 16.31 -6.18
CA SER A 56 -7.34 16.65 -7.60
C SER A 56 -7.10 18.14 -7.86
N LYS A 57 -7.54 19.02 -6.95
CA LYS A 57 -7.32 20.47 -7.07
C LYS A 57 -5.86 20.86 -6.88
N GLU A 58 -5.17 20.27 -5.91
CA GLU A 58 -3.73 20.50 -5.68
C GLU A 58 -2.90 19.98 -6.85
N SER A 59 -3.20 18.78 -7.37
CA SER A 59 -2.49 18.25 -8.54
C SER A 59 -2.73 19.07 -9.82
N PHE A 60 -3.91 19.65 -9.99
CA PHE A 60 -4.18 20.53 -11.13
C PHE A 60 -3.43 21.86 -10.99
N ALA A 61 -3.34 22.42 -9.78
CA ALA A 61 -2.58 23.64 -9.53
C ALA A 61 -1.09 23.43 -9.86
N ASP A 62 -0.49 22.32 -9.40
CA ASP A 62 0.91 22.00 -9.67
C ASP A 62 1.19 21.81 -11.17
N GLN A 63 0.29 21.16 -11.90
CA GLN A 63 0.44 20.97 -13.36
C GLN A 63 0.36 22.30 -14.12
N VAL A 64 -0.56 23.18 -13.71
CA VAL A 64 -0.71 24.51 -14.31
C VAL A 64 0.52 25.37 -14.00
N GLU A 65 0.99 25.36 -12.75
CA GLU A 65 2.19 26.11 -12.35
C GLU A 65 3.44 25.61 -13.07
N TYR A 66 3.61 24.29 -13.20
CA TYR A 66 4.70 23.70 -13.96
C TYR A 66 4.64 24.09 -15.45
N ALA A 67 3.45 24.09 -16.05
CA ALA A 67 3.25 24.50 -17.45
C ALA A 67 3.54 26.00 -17.65
N PHE A 68 3.16 26.86 -16.71
CA PHE A 68 3.50 28.28 -16.77
C PHE A 68 4.99 28.53 -16.57
N ALA A 69 5.63 27.82 -15.63
CA ALA A 69 7.06 27.93 -15.37
C ALA A 69 7.89 27.44 -16.58
N SER A 70 7.49 26.34 -17.22
CA SER A 70 8.16 25.84 -18.42
C SER A 70 7.97 26.77 -19.62
N GLN A 71 6.78 27.34 -19.80
CA GLN A 71 6.53 28.32 -20.86
C GLN A 71 7.30 29.63 -20.62
N ALA A 72 7.41 30.10 -19.38
CA ALA A 72 8.19 31.29 -19.03
C ALA A 72 9.69 31.06 -19.26
N LEU A 73 10.21 29.87 -18.96
CA LEU A 73 11.57 29.47 -19.29
C LEU A 73 11.82 29.47 -20.81
N HIS A 74 10.92 28.87 -21.59
CA HIS A 74 11.04 28.87 -23.05
C HIS A 74 10.96 30.28 -23.67
N ALA A 75 10.14 31.17 -23.12
CA ALA A 75 10.05 32.56 -23.58
C ALA A 75 11.29 33.41 -23.26
N MET A 76 12.13 32.97 -22.30
CA MET A 76 13.41 33.62 -21.99
C MET A 76 14.56 33.09 -22.85
N ASP A 77 14.50 31.82 -23.28
CA ASP A 77 15.48 31.22 -24.21
C ASP A 77 15.37 31.81 -25.63
N ASP A 78 14.16 32.19 -26.07
CA ASP A 78 13.91 32.80 -27.39
C ASP A 78 14.40 34.27 -27.51
N ALA A 79 14.98 34.83 -26.45
CA ALA A 79 15.51 36.20 -26.43
C ALA A 79 17.06 36.27 -26.52
N VAL A 80 17.76 35.13 -26.61
CA VAL A 80 19.24 35.06 -26.61
C VAL A 80 19.77 34.02 -27.61
N ASP A 81 19.68 34.30 -28.92
CA ASP A 81 20.63 33.98 -30.00
C ASP A 81 19.88 34.07 -31.35
N SER A 82 20.09 35.12 -32.15
CA SER A 82 21.18 35.27 -33.11
C SER A 82 21.06 34.32 -34.32
N ASP A 83 20.36 34.79 -35.34
CA ASP A 83 20.90 35.01 -36.70
C ASP A 83 21.91 33.96 -37.20
N TYR A 84 21.41 32.78 -37.58
CA TYR A 84 22.06 31.94 -38.59
C TYR A 84 21.00 31.30 -39.49
N ASP A 85 20.96 31.78 -40.73
CA ASP A 85 20.41 31.11 -41.91
C ASP A 85 21.02 29.71 -42.06
N ASP A 86 20.20 28.68 -42.19
CA ASP A 86 20.46 27.64 -43.21
C ASP A 86 19.19 26.88 -43.60
N GLU A 87 19.12 26.60 -44.90
CA GLU A 87 18.01 25.99 -45.63
C GLU A 87 18.02 24.45 -45.58
N ALA A 88 16.82 23.87 -45.67
CA ALA A 88 16.47 22.59 -46.30
C ALA A 88 17.11 21.27 -45.82
N SER A 89 16.29 20.32 -45.34
CA SER A 89 16.12 18.97 -45.94
C SER A 89 15.18 18.05 -45.12
N ASP A 90 14.24 17.46 -45.86
CA ASP A 90 13.63 16.11 -45.82
C ASP A 90 13.19 15.38 -44.52
N GLN A 91 11.88 15.08 -44.55
CA GLN A 91 11.25 13.75 -44.45
C GLN A 91 11.83 12.65 -43.52
N ASN A 92 10.98 12.34 -42.53
CA ASN A 92 10.43 11.02 -42.21
C ASN A 92 11.11 10.14 -41.13
N SER A 93 10.22 9.60 -40.29
CA SER A 93 10.31 8.38 -39.48
C SER A 93 10.96 8.42 -38.09
N THR A 94 10.08 8.13 -37.13
CA THR A 94 10.24 7.20 -35.99
C THR A 94 11.23 7.54 -34.88
N ASP A 95 10.64 7.91 -33.74
CA ASP A 95 10.87 7.33 -32.41
C ASP A 95 12.16 6.51 -32.26
N GLU A 96 13.21 7.16 -31.78
CA GLU A 96 14.19 6.50 -30.94
C GLU A 96 14.73 7.44 -29.86
N LEU A 97 14.70 6.93 -28.63
CA LEU A 97 15.85 6.93 -27.73
C LEU A 97 16.28 8.28 -27.09
N THR A 98 15.80 8.54 -25.87
CA THR A 98 16.52 9.41 -24.93
C THR A 98 17.52 8.56 -24.14
N LYS A 99 18.78 8.58 -24.60
CA LYS A 99 19.98 8.03 -23.96
C LYS A 99 20.96 9.20 -23.81
N LEU A 100 21.76 9.16 -22.73
CA LEU A 100 22.90 10.04 -22.40
C LEU A 100 22.49 11.42 -21.81
N SER A 101 23.19 12.01 -20.85
CA SER A 101 24.44 11.66 -20.16
C SER A 101 24.75 12.74 -19.12
N SER A 102 25.10 12.28 -17.91
CA SER A 102 26.23 12.72 -17.06
C SER A 102 26.47 14.20 -16.74
N GLU A 103 26.58 14.49 -15.44
CA GLU A 103 27.66 15.28 -14.80
C GLU A 103 27.76 14.75 -13.35
N GLU A 104 28.72 13.90 -13.00
CA GLU A 104 30.10 14.21 -12.58
C GLU A 104 30.21 15.32 -11.52
N THR A 105 30.39 14.91 -10.27
CA THR A 105 31.17 15.68 -9.29
C THR A 105 32.05 14.71 -8.51
N LYS A 106 33.35 14.78 -8.80
CA LYS A 106 34.41 13.96 -8.20
C LYS A 106 35.35 14.84 -7.38
N SER A 107 35.92 14.21 -6.35
CA SER A 107 37.11 14.58 -5.56
C SER A 107 36.87 15.58 -4.42
N LYS A 108 37.40 15.38 -3.20
CA LYS A 108 38.71 14.82 -2.80
C LYS A 108 38.66 14.44 -1.31
N SER A 109 38.89 13.17 -0.94
CA SER A 109 40.05 12.62 -0.18
C SER A 109 40.49 13.40 1.07
N VAL A 110 40.64 12.70 2.21
CA VAL A 110 41.94 12.53 2.92
C VAL A 110 41.81 11.69 4.21
N GLU A 111 42.70 10.69 4.27
CA GLU A 111 43.44 10.05 5.38
C GLU A 111 42.87 9.13 6.45
N ALA A 112 43.62 8.02 6.54
CA ALA A 112 43.69 7.01 7.57
C ALA A 112 44.60 7.40 8.75
N LYS A 113 44.25 6.93 9.95
CA LYS A 113 45.15 6.58 11.09
C LYS A 113 44.45 5.44 11.84
N LYS A 114 44.95 4.19 11.79
CA LYS A 114 46.06 3.58 12.54
C LYS A 114 45.73 3.32 14.02
N ASP A 115 45.55 2.04 14.30
CA ASP A 115 45.81 1.25 15.52
C ASP A 115 45.85 1.96 16.87
N GLU A 116 44.94 1.54 17.77
CA GLU A 116 45.35 1.30 19.15
C GLU A 116 44.62 0.09 19.74
N VAL A 117 45.44 -0.84 20.20
CA VAL A 117 45.12 -2.10 20.88
C VAL A 117 44.79 -1.80 22.33
N ILE A 118 43.61 -2.19 22.81
CA ILE A 118 43.35 -2.32 24.25
C ILE A 118 42.77 -3.70 24.52
N GLN A 119 43.62 -4.59 25.03
CA GLN A 119 43.23 -5.78 25.76
C GLN A 119 42.69 -5.35 27.13
N ILE A 120 41.43 -5.68 27.42
CA ILE A 120 40.94 -5.79 28.81
C ILE A 120 40.42 -7.20 28.98
N GLU A 121 41.28 -7.99 29.60
CA GLU A 121 40.98 -9.30 30.16
C GLU A 121 40.17 -9.10 31.45
N LYS A 122 39.15 -9.96 31.63
CA LYS A 122 38.67 -10.48 32.92
C LYS A 122 37.55 -9.72 33.66
N ALA A 123 36.32 -10.18 33.45
CA ALA A 123 35.46 -10.71 34.52
C ALA A 123 34.28 -11.47 33.88
N GLN A 124 34.35 -12.81 33.88
CA GLN A 124 33.22 -13.66 33.55
C GLN A 124 32.24 -13.63 34.72
N GLU A 125 31.21 -12.81 34.60
CA GLU A 125 29.92 -13.11 35.23
C GLU A 125 29.14 -14.04 34.28
N PRO A 126 28.39 -15.04 34.78
CA PRO A 126 27.59 -15.90 33.92
C PRO A 126 26.46 -15.06 33.30
N VAL A 127 26.73 -14.52 32.11
CA VAL A 127 25.69 -13.98 31.23
C VAL A 127 24.74 -15.13 30.97
N GLN A 128 23.56 -15.05 31.57
CA GLN A 128 22.45 -15.92 31.26
C GLN A 128 22.21 -15.77 29.77
N VAL A 129 22.67 -16.77 29.01
CA VAL A 129 22.30 -17.00 27.63
C VAL A 129 20.81 -17.26 27.68
N ASN A 130 20.02 -16.18 27.64
CA ASN A 130 18.62 -16.22 27.30
C ASN A 130 18.58 -16.92 25.95
N GLN A 131 18.22 -18.20 25.99
CA GLN A 131 17.94 -18.99 24.82
C GLN A 131 16.79 -18.28 24.11
N VAL A 132 17.16 -17.38 23.18
CA VAL A 132 16.27 -16.91 22.14
C VAL A 132 15.82 -18.19 21.46
N GLN A 133 14.58 -18.60 21.74
CA GLN A 133 13.91 -19.65 21.00
C GLN A 133 13.98 -19.22 19.55
N GLN A 134 14.96 -19.76 18.81
CA GLN A 134 15.08 -19.54 17.39
C GLN A 134 13.81 -20.15 16.81
N GLU A 135 12.89 -19.28 16.42
CA GLU A 135 11.65 -19.64 15.74
C GLU A 135 12.05 -20.35 14.44
N ARG A 136 12.06 -21.68 14.48
CA ARG A 136 12.36 -22.52 13.33
C ARG A 136 11.17 -22.51 12.39
N GLY A 137 11.05 -21.44 11.61
CA GLY A 137 10.03 -21.28 10.59
C GLY A 137 10.65 -20.85 9.27
N ILE A 138 10.07 -21.32 8.17
CA ILE A 138 10.31 -20.81 6.83
C ILE A 138 9.44 -19.57 6.65
N TRP A 139 10.09 -18.47 6.30
CA TRP A 139 9.46 -17.18 6.04
C TRP A 139 9.36 -16.93 4.54
N TYR A 140 8.20 -16.47 4.10
CA TYR A 140 8.02 -15.91 2.76
C TYR A 140 6.94 -14.83 2.78
N ALA A 141 6.97 -13.95 1.78
CA ALA A 141 5.97 -12.92 1.58
C ALA A 141 5.20 -13.15 0.28
N LYS A 142 3.88 -12.95 0.35
CA LYS A 142 3.04 -12.69 -0.81
C LYS A 142 3.13 -11.20 -1.12
N LEU A 143 3.69 -10.87 -2.27
CA LEU A 143 3.93 -9.50 -2.70
C LEU A 143 2.67 -8.91 -3.32
N ILE A 144 2.52 -9.05 -4.64
CA ILE A 144 1.43 -8.46 -5.42
C ILE A 144 0.76 -9.50 -6.31
N GLY A 145 -0.53 -9.32 -6.57
CA GLY A 145 -1.33 -10.12 -7.48
C GLY A 145 -1.47 -9.46 -8.86
N PHE A 146 -1.33 -10.23 -9.91
CA PHE A 146 -1.43 -9.81 -11.30
C PHE A 146 -2.59 -10.50 -12.01
N GLY A 147 -3.29 -9.74 -12.86
CA GLY A 147 -4.35 -10.29 -13.71
C GLY A 147 -3.85 -11.11 -14.91
N SER A 148 -2.56 -11.02 -15.26
CA SER A 148 -1.97 -11.69 -16.41
C SER A 148 -0.65 -12.37 -16.06
N GLN A 149 -0.34 -13.48 -16.76
CA GLN A 149 0.92 -14.20 -16.56
C GLN A 149 2.12 -13.36 -17.01
N LYS A 150 2.00 -12.66 -18.15
CA LYS A 150 3.06 -11.84 -18.73
C LYS A 150 3.50 -10.70 -17.80
N SER A 151 2.56 -10.04 -17.13
CA SER A 151 2.90 -9.00 -16.15
C SER A 151 3.57 -9.58 -14.91
N ALA A 152 3.14 -10.77 -14.46
CA ALA A 152 3.72 -11.45 -13.32
C ALA A 152 5.16 -11.93 -13.60
N SER A 153 5.39 -12.51 -14.78
CA SER A 153 6.74 -12.94 -15.19
C SER A 153 7.67 -11.74 -15.36
N ALA A 154 7.22 -10.68 -16.03
CA ALA A 154 8.03 -9.47 -16.20
C ALA A 154 8.41 -8.83 -14.85
N PHE A 155 7.55 -8.91 -13.83
CA PHE A 155 7.86 -8.48 -12.47
C PHE A 155 8.94 -9.36 -11.82
N ALA A 156 8.79 -10.68 -11.89
CA ALA A 156 9.78 -11.62 -11.39
C ALA A 156 11.15 -11.43 -12.08
N ASP A 157 11.16 -11.26 -13.41
CA ASP A 157 12.39 -11.06 -14.19
C ASP A 157 13.14 -9.78 -13.77
N ARG A 158 12.42 -8.70 -13.45
CA ARG A 158 13.04 -7.45 -12.96
C ARG A 158 13.70 -7.65 -11.61
N LEU A 159 13.03 -8.31 -10.68
CA LEU A 159 13.58 -8.59 -9.35
C LEU A 159 14.74 -9.60 -9.41
N GLN A 160 14.65 -10.59 -10.28
CA GLN A 160 15.72 -11.56 -10.50
C GLN A 160 16.98 -10.90 -11.04
N LYS A 161 16.86 -9.94 -11.97
CA LYS A 161 17.99 -9.11 -12.45
C LYS A 161 18.65 -8.29 -11.33
N LYS A 162 17.94 -8.04 -10.23
CA LYS A 162 18.44 -7.34 -9.03
C LYS A 162 18.91 -8.32 -7.94
N GLY A 163 18.99 -9.62 -8.25
CA GLY A 163 19.43 -10.67 -7.35
C GLY A 163 18.39 -11.02 -6.28
N VAL A 164 17.10 -10.89 -6.58
CA VAL A 164 16.01 -11.28 -5.69
C VAL A 164 15.21 -12.39 -6.35
N GLU A 165 15.13 -13.55 -5.69
CA GLU A 165 14.35 -14.68 -6.17
C GLU A 165 12.85 -14.47 -5.90
N VAL A 166 12.04 -14.62 -6.95
CA VAL A 166 10.59 -14.48 -6.89
C VAL A 166 9.95 -15.64 -7.63
N ARG A 167 8.97 -16.29 -6.98
CA ARG A 167 8.18 -17.37 -7.57
C ARG A 167 6.78 -16.86 -7.90
N ILE A 168 6.20 -17.34 -9.00
CA ILE A 168 4.82 -16.99 -9.38
C ILE A 168 3.90 -18.17 -9.11
N LYS A 169 2.84 -17.93 -8.32
CA LYS A 169 1.79 -18.92 -8.04
C LYS A 169 0.50 -18.56 -8.77
N THR A 170 -0.05 -19.52 -9.50
CA THR A 170 -1.32 -19.35 -10.19
C THR A 170 -2.49 -19.61 -9.23
N HIS A 171 -3.45 -18.70 -9.21
CA HIS A 171 -4.67 -18.79 -8.44
C HIS A 171 -5.89 -18.72 -9.36
N MET A 172 -6.94 -19.45 -8.99
CA MET A 172 -8.24 -19.41 -9.66
C MET A 172 -9.30 -18.97 -8.67
N SER A 173 -10.04 -17.93 -9.01
CA SER A 173 -11.18 -17.40 -8.25
C SER A 173 -12.48 -17.59 -9.03
N LYS A 174 -13.61 -17.50 -8.33
CA LYS A 174 -14.95 -17.48 -8.95
C LYS A 174 -15.61 -16.14 -8.64
N THR A 175 -16.22 -15.53 -9.64
CA THR A 175 -17.04 -14.32 -9.47
C THR A 175 -18.42 -14.68 -8.92
N ALA A 176 -19.19 -13.68 -8.47
CA ALA A 176 -20.57 -13.88 -8.02
C ALA A 176 -21.47 -14.50 -9.11
N SER A 177 -21.15 -14.29 -10.39
CA SER A 177 -21.83 -14.92 -11.53
C SER A 177 -21.31 -16.33 -11.87
N GLY A 178 -20.44 -16.92 -11.04
CA GLY A 178 -19.85 -18.24 -11.25
C GLY A 178 -18.73 -18.31 -12.30
N LYS A 179 -18.41 -17.21 -13.00
CA LYS A 179 -17.31 -17.18 -13.98
C LYS A 179 -15.98 -17.33 -13.26
N LYS A 180 -15.11 -18.22 -13.77
CA LYS A 180 -13.75 -18.43 -13.25
C LYS A 180 -12.83 -17.29 -13.72
N ARG A 181 -12.02 -16.75 -12.81
CA ARG A 181 -10.98 -15.75 -13.09
C ARG A 181 -9.64 -16.23 -12.56
N THR A 182 -8.67 -16.38 -13.45
CA THR A 182 -7.29 -16.71 -13.12
C THR A 182 -6.52 -15.44 -12.80
N TRP A 183 -5.67 -15.50 -11.79
CA TRP A 183 -4.73 -14.44 -11.42
C TRP A 183 -3.44 -15.06 -10.89
N TYR A 184 -2.36 -14.29 -10.84
CA TYR A 184 -1.01 -14.77 -10.58
C TYR A 184 -0.42 -13.99 -9.42
N GLN A 185 0.08 -14.67 -8.39
CA GLN A 185 0.65 -14.02 -7.22
C GLN A 185 2.17 -14.16 -7.23
N ALA A 186 2.88 -13.04 -7.06
CA ALA A 186 4.31 -13.06 -6.83
C ALA A 186 4.60 -13.34 -5.35
N LEU A 187 5.52 -14.28 -5.11
CA LEU A 187 5.98 -14.73 -3.80
C LEU A 187 7.49 -14.53 -3.74
N THR A 188 8.02 -14.14 -2.59
CA THR A 188 9.47 -14.19 -2.36
C THR A 188 9.96 -15.64 -2.31
N GLY A 189 11.28 -15.82 -2.36
CA GLY A 189 11.92 -17.05 -1.90
C GLY A 189 11.53 -17.41 -0.46
N GLU A 190 11.95 -18.61 -0.06
CA GLU A 190 11.78 -19.15 1.29
C GLU A 190 13.06 -18.89 2.09
N TYR A 191 12.91 -18.33 3.29
CA TYR A 191 14.03 -17.92 4.14
C TYR A 191 13.91 -18.53 5.54
N THR A 192 15.02 -19.04 6.08
CA THR A 192 15.06 -19.56 7.45
C THR A 192 15.36 -18.47 8.47
N ASP A 193 16.13 -17.44 8.08
CA ASP A 193 16.46 -16.30 8.93
C ASP A 193 15.49 -15.14 8.66
N LYS A 194 14.77 -14.72 9.70
CA LYS A 194 13.85 -13.58 9.64
C LYS A 194 14.56 -12.27 9.29
N LYS A 195 15.80 -12.06 9.74
CA LYS A 195 16.57 -10.83 9.44
C LYS A 195 16.95 -10.76 7.98
N GLU A 196 17.36 -11.88 7.39
CA GLU A 196 17.66 -11.97 5.96
C GLU A 196 16.40 -11.71 5.13
N PHE A 197 15.28 -12.35 5.52
CA PHE A 197 13.97 -12.12 4.92
C PHE A 197 13.56 -10.64 4.96
N ASP A 198 13.63 -10.01 6.14
CA ASP A 198 13.26 -8.60 6.33
C ASP A 198 14.14 -7.68 5.45
N ALA A 199 15.45 -7.94 5.34
CA ALA A 199 16.35 -7.18 4.49
C ALA A 199 16.03 -7.31 2.99
N VAL A 200 15.71 -8.52 2.53
CA VAL A 200 15.25 -8.75 1.15
C VAL A 200 13.92 -8.06 0.92
N LEU A 201 13.01 -8.10 1.89
CA LEU A 201 11.69 -7.49 1.78
C LEU A 201 11.78 -5.97 1.65
N ASP A 202 12.60 -5.32 2.48
CA ASP A 202 12.84 -3.88 2.41
C ASP A 202 13.51 -3.47 1.09
N LYS A 203 14.39 -4.33 0.55
CA LYS A 203 14.97 -4.16 -0.80
C LYS A 203 13.90 -4.23 -1.90
N ILE A 204 12.95 -5.17 -1.81
CA ILE A 204 11.84 -5.26 -2.80
C ILE A 204 10.94 -4.02 -2.71
N ILE A 205 10.59 -3.62 -1.48
CA ILE A 205 9.72 -2.46 -1.21
C ILE A 205 10.32 -1.19 -1.84
N SER A 206 11.62 -0.97 -1.65
CA SER A 206 12.32 0.19 -2.21
C SER A 206 12.47 0.14 -3.74
N LEU A 207 12.71 -1.04 -4.33
CA LEU A 207 12.88 -1.18 -5.78
C LEU A 207 11.58 -1.00 -6.58
N GLU A 208 10.48 -1.58 -6.12
CA GLU A 208 9.20 -1.61 -6.86
C GLU A 208 8.15 -0.65 -6.24
N HIS A 209 8.55 0.18 -5.28
CA HIS A 209 7.70 1.18 -4.59
C HIS A 209 6.41 0.56 -4.01
N LEU A 210 6.51 -0.66 -3.49
CA LEU A 210 5.37 -1.38 -2.91
C LEU A 210 5.06 -0.83 -1.51
N LYS A 211 3.79 -0.82 -1.12
CA LYS A 211 3.40 -0.48 0.25
C LYS A 211 3.53 -1.71 1.14
N ARG A 212 4.15 -1.56 2.31
CA ARG A 212 4.30 -2.66 3.28
C ARG A 212 2.95 -3.28 3.71
N ASN A 213 1.89 -2.47 3.71
CA ASN A 213 0.53 -2.92 4.08
C ASN A 213 -0.12 -3.84 3.03
N ASP A 214 0.35 -3.83 1.78
CA ASP A 214 -0.19 -4.69 0.72
C ASP A 214 0.49 -6.07 0.70
N ILE A 215 1.56 -6.24 1.49
CA ILE A 215 2.36 -7.46 1.53
C ILE A 215 1.89 -8.34 2.69
N GLN A 216 1.62 -9.61 2.41
CA GLN A 216 1.28 -10.59 3.44
C GLN A 216 2.51 -11.47 3.75
N ILE A 217 3.06 -11.31 4.95
CA ILE A 217 4.13 -12.17 5.48
C ILE A 217 3.51 -13.47 6.01
N VAL A 218 4.12 -14.60 5.68
CA VAL A 218 3.69 -15.93 6.10
C VAL A 218 4.89 -16.66 6.69
N GLN A 219 4.69 -17.27 7.86
CA GLN A 219 5.61 -18.20 8.49
C GLN A 219 5.00 -19.59 8.38
N THR A 220 5.78 -20.56 7.94
CA THR A 220 5.40 -21.99 7.98
C THR A 220 6.42 -22.73 8.81
N ASP A 221 5.96 -23.72 9.56
CA ASP A 221 6.87 -24.70 10.11
C ASP A 221 7.50 -25.44 8.92
N ALA A 222 8.81 -25.63 8.95
CA ALA A 222 9.49 -26.46 7.96
C ALA A 222 8.89 -27.86 8.07
N ILE A 223 8.04 -28.24 7.11
CA ILE A 223 7.58 -29.63 7.01
C ILE A 223 8.85 -30.43 6.76
N ALA A 224 9.23 -31.26 7.73
CA ALA A 224 10.29 -32.24 7.57
C ALA A 224 9.91 -33.11 6.37
N ALA A 225 10.54 -32.83 5.22
CA ALA A 225 10.43 -33.61 4.01
C ALA A 225 11.19 -34.93 4.18
#